data_AF-C7YX49-F1
#
_entry.id   AF-C7YX49-F1
#
_cell.length_a   1.000
_cell.length_b   1.000
_cell.length_c   1.000
_cell.angle_alpha   90.00
_cell.angle_beta   90.00
_cell.angle_gamma   90.00
#
_symmetry.space_group_name_H-M   'P 1'
#
loop_
_entity.id
_entity.type
_entity.pdbx_description
1 polymer ?
#
loop_
_entity_poly.entity_id
_entity_poly.type
_entity_poly.pdbx_seq_one_letter_code
_entity_poly.pdbx_strand_id
1 'polypeptide(L)'
;MPPKKVEPVKDNVVAFGRVRKNLKMGCVGLPNVGKSSLFNLLTEQSAAAENYPFCTIEPNEARCAVPDARYDFLCDLWKPPSMYPAFLQVTDIAGLIKGASQGEGLGNAFLSHIQAVDGMFHIVRAFDNDQVLHVDDSIDPVRDLNTIQSELCKKDLDILDKQIVAEELIVKKAGGKYKMLPLFTETTTKIRAMLEKDQPVRDGSWTPAEIALINEKIQLITTKPVIYLVNLTMKDYLRQKCKYLPPIAKWVTEHGGVPRDIIPFSIEFEEKLYSLKDDPDAQAKFLEESKVKSKLEKIITEGFTKLGLQYYFTAGEKEIRCWTIPRGCLAPQAAGAIHSDFERGFIKAEVVAYQDFYDLCEGGKSMGPIKAAGKYRQEGKSYVVQDGDIIHFQFNVSNKK
;
A
#
# COMPACT_ATOMS: atom_id res chain seq x y z
N MET A 1 7.92 14.53 -40.92
CA MET A 1 7.81 15.05 -39.54
C MET A 1 8.87 14.36 -38.70
N PRO A 2 9.73 15.08 -37.97
CA PRO A 2 10.67 14.45 -37.05
C PRO A 2 9.88 13.70 -35.96
N PRO A 3 10.38 12.56 -35.46
CA PRO A 3 9.70 11.80 -34.43
C PRO A 3 9.53 12.68 -33.19
N LYS A 4 8.28 12.80 -32.72
CA LYS A 4 7.95 13.45 -31.46
C LYS A 4 8.86 12.86 -30.38
N LYS A 5 9.63 13.73 -29.70
CA LYS A 5 10.31 13.39 -28.46
C LYS A 5 9.28 12.73 -27.54
N VAL A 6 9.51 11.47 -27.22
CA VAL A 6 8.77 10.76 -26.18
C VAL A 6 9.05 11.54 -24.90
N GLU A 7 8.04 12.21 -24.37
CA GLU A 7 8.14 12.84 -23.05
C GLU A 7 8.50 11.76 -22.03
N PRO A 8 9.48 12.01 -21.13
CA PRO A 8 9.78 11.04 -20.10
C PRO A 8 8.54 10.86 -19.24
N VAL A 9 8.07 9.61 -19.15
CA VAL A 9 6.94 9.18 -18.32
C VAL A 9 7.23 9.58 -16.87
N LYS A 10 6.63 10.67 -16.41
CA LYS A 10 6.89 11.26 -15.09
C LYS A 10 6.22 10.50 -13.93
N ASP A 11 5.31 9.57 -14.20
CA ASP A 11 4.38 9.08 -13.17
C ASP A 11 4.47 7.58 -12.81
N ASN A 12 5.49 6.85 -13.26
CA ASN A 12 5.45 5.38 -13.21
C ASN A 12 6.34 4.68 -12.17
N VAL A 13 6.99 5.39 -11.26
CA VAL A 13 7.72 4.75 -10.15
C VAL A 13 7.39 5.47 -8.87
N VAL A 14 6.91 4.75 -7.85
CA VAL A 14 6.82 5.29 -6.49
C VAL A 14 8.21 5.82 -6.15
N ALA A 15 8.33 7.14 -5.98
CA ALA A 15 9.62 7.80 -5.82
C ALA A 15 10.42 7.25 -4.62
N PHE A 16 9.73 6.67 -3.63
CA PHE A 16 10.33 6.11 -2.44
C PHE A 16 9.75 4.74 -2.10
N GLY A 17 10.54 3.87 -1.46
CA GLY A 17 10.06 2.59 -0.94
C GLY A 17 10.89 1.38 -1.36
N ARG A 18 10.57 0.24 -0.75
CA ARG A 18 11.26 -1.03 -1.01
C ARG A 18 10.71 -1.66 -2.29
N VAL A 19 11.59 -2.12 -3.18
CA VAL A 19 11.19 -2.89 -4.36
C VAL A 19 10.99 -4.36 -3.96
N ARG A 20 9.84 -4.68 -3.36
CA ARG A 20 9.47 -6.03 -2.93
C ARG A 20 7.99 -6.30 -3.23
N LYS A 21 7.63 -7.59 -3.36
CA LYS A 21 6.24 -8.04 -3.59
C LYS A 21 5.39 -8.14 -2.31
N ASN A 22 6.04 -8.17 -1.15
CA ASN A 22 5.38 -8.31 0.16
C ASN A 22 5.48 -6.98 0.92
N LEU A 23 4.77 -5.95 0.44
CA LEU A 23 4.70 -4.66 1.13
C LEU A 23 3.55 -4.64 2.13
N LYS A 24 3.74 -3.92 3.24
CA LYS A 24 2.77 -3.87 4.35
C LYS A 24 2.24 -2.45 4.57
N MET A 25 0.95 -2.33 4.88
CA MET A 25 0.35 -1.10 5.43
C MET A 25 0.31 -1.16 6.95
N GLY A 26 0.70 -0.09 7.64
CA GLY A 26 0.60 0.02 9.10
C GLY A 26 -0.54 0.93 9.53
N CYS A 27 -1.35 0.49 10.49
CA CYS A 27 -2.37 1.33 11.11
C CYS A 27 -1.75 2.28 12.15
N VAL A 28 -1.83 3.59 11.92
CA VAL A 28 -1.24 4.65 12.74
C VAL A 28 -2.32 5.62 13.19
N GLY A 29 -2.26 6.06 14.45
CA GLY A 29 -3.14 7.11 14.97
C GLY A 29 -2.88 7.36 16.45
N LEU A 30 -3.53 8.40 16.99
CA LEU A 30 -3.56 8.63 18.42
C LEU A 30 -4.34 7.50 19.15
N PRO A 31 -4.18 7.35 20.47
CA PRO A 31 -5.04 6.50 21.27
C PRO A 31 -6.52 6.81 21.05
N ASN A 32 -7.36 5.76 21.13
CA ASN A 32 -8.83 5.86 21.10
C ASN A 32 -9.45 6.44 19.81
N VAL A 33 -8.71 6.47 18.69
CA VAL A 33 -9.27 6.87 17.37
C VAL A 33 -10.01 5.76 16.64
N GLY A 34 -9.98 4.53 17.18
CA GLY A 34 -10.57 3.33 16.56
C GLY A 34 -9.59 2.41 15.83
N LYS A 35 -8.28 2.58 16.03
CA LYS A 35 -7.22 1.77 15.39
C LYS A 35 -7.42 0.27 15.58
N SER A 36 -7.55 -0.19 16.83
CA SER A 36 -7.71 -1.61 17.15
C SER A 36 -9.04 -2.18 16.66
N SER A 37 -10.13 -1.41 16.71
CA SER A 37 -11.42 -1.83 16.16
C SER A 37 -11.36 -2.05 14.65
N LEU A 38 -10.75 -1.13 13.90
CA LEU A 38 -10.53 -1.31 12.45
C LEU A 38 -9.65 -2.54 12.17
N PHE A 39 -8.58 -2.73 12.93
CA PHE A 39 -7.69 -3.88 12.76
C PHE A 39 -8.42 -5.21 13.04
N ASN A 40 -9.24 -5.26 14.08
CA ASN A 40 -10.05 -6.44 14.40
C ASN A 40 -11.02 -6.76 13.27
N LEU A 41 -11.74 -5.76 12.74
CA LEU A 41 -12.62 -5.94 11.57
C LEU A 41 -11.89 -6.52 10.36
N LEU A 42 -10.71 -5.97 10.03
CA LEU A 42 -9.88 -6.46 8.93
C LEU A 42 -9.40 -7.90 9.20
N THR A 43 -9.04 -8.22 10.43
CA THR A 43 -8.58 -9.56 10.83
C THR A 43 -9.70 -10.59 10.77
N GLU A 44 -10.88 -10.26 11.28
CA GLU A 44 -12.06 -11.14 11.29
C GLU A 44 -12.59 -11.41 9.87
N GLN A 45 -12.50 -10.43 8.97
CA GLN A 45 -12.78 -10.66 7.54
C GLN A 45 -11.71 -11.50 6.85
N SER A 46 -10.44 -11.34 7.25
CA SER A 46 -9.32 -12.13 6.72
C SER A 46 -9.39 -13.60 7.14
N ALA A 47 -9.73 -13.87 8.41
CA ALA A 47 -9.83 -15.22 8.94
C ALA A 47 -10.93 -16.06 8.28
N ALA A 48 -12.01 -15.43 7.81
CA ALA A 48 -13.06 -16.09 7.04
C ALA A 48 -12.60 -16.51 5.62
N ALA A 49 -11.51 -15.93 5.12
CA ALA A 49 -11.04 -16.09 3.74
C ALA A 49 -9.85 -17.07 3.57
N GLU A 50 -9.24 -17.57 4.65
CA GLU A 50 -8.01 -18.39 4.54
C GLU A 50 -8.14 -19.84 5.03
N ASN A 51 -7.66 -20.77 4.20
CA ASN A 51 -7.17 -22.10 4.57
C ASN A 51 -5.73 -22.24 4.04
N TYR A 52 -4.73 -21.68 4.72
CA TYR A 52 -3.32 -21.79 4.32
C TYR A 52 -2.42 -22.41 5.41
N PRO A 53 -1.70 -23.52 5.13
CA PRO A 53 -0.92 -24.24 6.17
C PRO A 53 0.47 -23.67 6.52
N PHE A 54 0.93 -22.56 5.94
CA PHE A 54 2.37 -22.21 5.94
C PHE A 54 2.74 -20.78 6.32
N CYS A 55 1.79 -19.95 6.78
CA CYS A 55 2.10 -18.60 7.24
C CYS A 55 1.90 -18.50 8.76
N THR A 56 2.97 -18.19 9.49
CA THR A 56 2.87 -17.75 10.88
C THR A 56 2.22 -16.36 10.86
N ILE A 57 0.95 -16.26 11.24
CA ILE A 57 0.30 -14.97 11.44
C ILE A 57 0.71 -14.47 12.82
N GLU A 58 1.47 -13.38 12.85
CA GLU A 58 1.76 -12.69 14.10
C GLU A 58 0.47 -12.03 14.64
N PRO A 59 0.28 -11.93 15.98
CA PRO A 59 -0.97 -11.42 16.57
C PRO A 59 -1.40 -10.02 16.09
N ASN A 60 -0.47 -9.25 15.53
CA ASN A 60 -0.68 -7.88 15.06
C ASN A 60 -0.64 -7.75 13.53
N GLU A 61 -0.75 -8.85 12.77
CA GLU A 61 -0.80 -8.83 11.31
C GLU A 61 -2.11 -9.43 10.78
N ALA A 62 -2.75 -8.71 9.86
CA ALA A 62 -3.93 -9.14 9.12
C ALA A 62 -3.59 -9.28 7.64
N ARG A 63 -4.13 -10.31 6.99
CA ARG A 63 -3.92 -10.59 5.57
C ARG A 63 -5.25 -10.46 4.82
N CYS A 64 -5.52 -9.25 4.34
CA CYS A 64 -6.80 -8.91 3.71
C CYS A 64 -6.79 -9.28 2.24
N ALA A 65 -7.75 -10.08 1.77
CA ALA A 65 -7.94 -10.33 0.34
C ALA A 65 -8.29 -9.01 -0.36
N VAL A 66 -7.65 -8.74 -1.50
CA VAL A 66 -7.92 -7.55 -2.32
C VAL A 66 -9.13 -7.86 -3.20
N PRO A 67 -10.27 -7.15 -3.02
CA PRO A 67 -11.47 -7.39 -3.81
C PRO A 67 -11.25 -6.97 -5.26
N ASP A 68 -11.55 -7.86 -6.21
CA ASP A 68 -11.44 -7.59 -7.64
C ASP A 68 -12.47 -8.40 -8.44
N ALA A 69 -13.45 -7.69 -9.02
CA ALA A 69 -14.48 -8.28 -9.88
C ALA A 69 -13.90 -9.00 -11.12
N ARG A 70 -12.69 -8.63 -11.56
CA ARG A 70 -11.99 -9.30 -12.66
C ARG A 70 -11.57 -10.70 -12.26
N TYR A 71 -11.02 -10.82 -11.06
CA TYR A 71 -10.66 -12.10 -10.47
C TYR A 71 -11.89 -12.98 -10.27
N ASP A 72 -12.96 -12.42 -9.71
CA ASP A 72 -14.22 -13.14 -9.48
C ASP A 72 -14.80 -13.67 -10.79
N PHE A 73 -14.82 -12.83 -11.84
CA PHE A 73 -15.24 -13.25 -13.18
C PHE A 73 -14.41 -14.41 -13.74
N LEU A 74 -13.07 -14.36 -13.61
CA LEU A 74 -12.20 -15.45 -14.06
C LEU A 74 -12.52 -16.73 -13.26
N CYS A 75 -12.68 -16.62 -11.94
CA CYS A 75 -12.99 -17.74 -11.06
C CYS A 75 -14.33 -18.39 -11.43
N ASP A 76 -15.37 -17.60 -11.66
CA ASP A 76 -16.69 -18.07 -12.08
C ASP A 76 -16.66 -18.73 -13.46
N LEU A 77 -15.87 -18.17 -14.37
CA LEU A 77 -15.73 -18.69 -15.73
C LEU A 77 -15.00 -20.03 -15.73
N TRP A 78 -13.87 -20.17 -15.05
CA TRP A 78 -13.07 -21.40 -15.06
C TRP A 78 -13.50 -22.45 -14.03
N LYS A 79 -14.02 -22.04 -12.87
CA LYS A 79 -14.32 -22.88 -11.70
C LYS A 79 -13.17 -23.82 -11.31
N PRO A 80 -11.94 -23.30 -11.10
CA PRO A 80 -10.80 -24.14 -10.75
C PRO A 80 -10.92 -24.66 -9.31
N PRO A 81 -10.26 -25.78 -8.97
CA PRO A 81 -10.22 -26.28 -7.60
C PRO A 81 -9.37 -25.41 -6.67
N SER A 82 -8.52 -24.52 -7.21
CA SER A 82 -7.67 -23.61 -6.43
C SER A 82 -7.83 -22.18 -6.91
N MET A 83 -8.14 -21.29 -5.96
CA MET A 83 -8.45 -19.88 -6.20
C MET A 83 -7.65 -19.04 -5.21
N TYR A 84 -6.76 -18.18 -5.73
CA TYR A 84 -5.83 -17.41 -4.92
C TYR A 84 -5.89 -15.90 -5.24
N PRO A 85 -6.61 -15.09 -4.44
CA PRO A 85 -6.68 -13.65 -4.66
C PRO A 85 -5.35 -12.98 -4.33
N ALA A 86 -5.23 -11.69 -4.67
CA ALA A 86 -4.15 -10.87 -4.15
C ALA A 86 -4.45 -10.53 -2.68
N PHE A 87 -3.40 -10.27 -1.90
CA PHE A 87 -3.55 -9.93 -0.49
C PHE A 87 -2.78 -8.67 -0.14
N LEU A 88 -3.40 -7.82 0.68
CA LEU A 88 -2.77 -6.71 1.38
C LEU A 88 -2.43 -7.16 2.80
N GLN A 89 -1.16 -7.00 3.20
CA GLN A 89 -0.75 -7.19 4.57
C GLN A 89 -0.95 -5.89 5.35
N VAL A 90 -1.70 -5.96 6.45
CA VAL A 90 -1.98 -4.83 7.34
C VAL A 90 -1.43 -5.15 8.72
N THR A 91 -0.65 -4.25 9.31
CA THR A 91 -0.06 -4.42 10.64
C THR A 91 -0.67 -3.41 11.61
N ASP A 92 -1.09 -3.87 12.78
CA ASP A 92 -1.45 -2.97 13.87
C ASP A 92 -0.17 -2.42 14.53
N ILE A 93 0.01 -1.10 14.47
CA ILE A 93 1.10 -0.43 15.18
C ILE A 93 0.54 0.05 16.52
N ALA A 94 1.34 0.04 17.59
CA ALA A 94 0.90 0.54 18.90
C ALA A 94 0.33 1.98 18.81
N GLY A 95 -0.36 2.48 19.83
CA GLY A 95 -0.82 3.88 19.83
C GLY A 95 0.36 4.86 20.02
N LEU A 96 0.37 5.98 19.28
CA LEU A 96 1.38 7.04 19.47
C LEU A 96 0.95 7.98 20.61
N ILE A 97 1.79 8.13 21.63
CA ILE A 97 1.61 9.15 22.68
C ILE A 97 2.57 10.32 22.38
N LYS A 98 2.17 11.55 22.71
CA LYS A 98 3.05 12.73 22.60
C LYS A 98 4.37 12.49 23.33
N GLY A 99 5.49 12.89 22.72
CA GLY A 99 6.83 12.68 23.28
C GLY A 99 7.47 11.33 22.93
N ALA A 100 6.88 10.56 22.02
CA ALA A 100 7.46 9.29 21.56
C ALA A 100 8.89 9.44 21.01
N SER A 101 9.25 10.60 20.44
CA SER A 101 10.60 10.87 19.97
C SER A 101 11.63 11.11 21.09
N GLN A 102 11.19 11.45 22.31
CA GLN A 102 12.06 11.80 23.45
C GLN A 102 12.48 10.58 24.31
N GLY A 103 12.00 9.38 23.98
CA GLY A 103 12.52 8.13 24.55
C GLY A 103 11.86 7.65 25.85
N GLU A 104 10.80 8.29 26.33
CA GLU A 104 10.02 7.77 27.46
C GLU A 104 9.03 6.67 27.00
N GLY A 105 9.35 5.39 27.27
CA GLY A 105 8.40 4.27 27.19
C GLY A 105 8.01 3.77 25.79
N LEU A 106 6.72 3.40 25.63
CA LEU A 106 6.12 2.72 24.46
C LEU A 106 6.35 3.39 23.09
N GLY A 107 6.76 4.67 23.08
CA GLY A 107 7.02 5.43 21.85
C GLY A 107 8.15 4.88 20.98
N ASN A 108 9.19 4.28 21.57
CA ASN A 108 10.27 3.67 20.77
C ASN A 108 9.82 2.38 20.07
N ALA A 109 8.94 1.59 20.69
CA ALA A 109 8.35 0.40 20.07
C ALA A 109 7.40 0.77 18.93
N PHE A 110 6.63 1.85 19.09
CA PHE A 110 5.83 2.42 18.00
C PHE A 110 6.70 2.74 16.77
N LEU A 111 7.81 3.43 16.99
CA LEU A 111 8.68 3.91 15.90
C LEU A 111 9.53 2.79 15.26
N SER A 112 9.80 1.69 15.97
CA SER A 112 10.42 0.52 15.32
C SER A 112 9.40 -0.26 14.47
N HIS A 113 8.14 -0.36 14.92
CA HIS A 113 7.08 -1.04 14.18
C HIS A 113 6.71 -0.28 12.90
N ILE A 114 6.67 1.07 12.94
CA ILE A 114 6.39 1.88 11.74
C ILE A 114 7.54 1.80 10.71
N GLN A 115 8.79 1.56 11.14
CA GLN A 115 9.90 1.31 10.22
C GLN A 115 9.77 -0.03 9.48
N ALA A 116 9.10 -1.01 10.08
CA ALA A 116 8.90 -2.33 9.49
C ALA A 116 7.90 -2.34 8.32
N VAL A 117 6.87 -1.49 8.37
CA VAL A 117 5.84 -1.37 7.30
C VAL A 117 6.35 -0.54 6.11
N ASP A 118 5.58 -0.45 5.03
CA ASP A 118 5.98 0.26 3.81
C ASP A 118 5.04 1.44 3.48
N GLY A 119 3.84 1.46 4.04
CA GLY A 119 2.87 2.57 3.96
C GLY A 119 2.05 2.69 5.23
N MET A 120 1.25 3.75 5.36
CA MET A 120 0.48 4.05 6.57
C MET A 120 -1.00 4.27 6.27
N PHE A 121 -1.87 3.59 7.03
CA PHE A 121 -3.24 4.00 7.24
C PHE A 121 -3.28 4.91 8.47
N HIS A 122 -3.40 6.22 8.26
CA HIS A 122 -3.48 7.20 9.32
C HIS A 122 -4.94 7.40 9.74
N ILE A 123 -5.36 6.77 10.84
CA ILE A 123 -6.70 6.88 11.38
C ILE A 123 -6.86 8.20 12.12
N VAL A 124 -7.83 9.01 11.67
CA VAL A 124 -8.16 10.32 12.23
C VAL A 124 -9.54 10.24 12.89
N ARG A 125 -9.62 10.60 14.17
CA ARG A 125 -10.91 10.72 14.88
C ARG A 125 -11.64 11.96 14.37
N ALA A 126 -12.88 11.80 13.91
CA ALA A 126 -13.73 12.90 13.46
C ALA A 126 -15.15 12.78 14.05
N PHE A 127 -15.21 12.47 15.35
CA PHE A 127 -16.44 12.38 16.13
C PHE A 127 -16.24 12.84 17.57
N ASP A 128 -17.27 13.47 18.12
CA ASP A 128 -17.40 13.80 19.54
C ASP A 128 -17.99 12.59 20.29
N ASN A 129 -17.38 12.18 21.40
CA ASN A 129 -17.95 11.17 22.29
C ASN A 129 -17.39 11.36 23.70
N ASP A 130 -18.28 11.72 24.64
CA ASP A 130 -17.95 12.01 26.03
C ASP A 130 -17.45 10.78 26.81
N GLN A 131 -17.73 9.58 26.31
CA GLN A 131 -17.28 8.32 26.90
C GLN A 131 -15.87 7.91 26.42
N VAL A 132 -15.35 8.58 25.38
CA VAL A 132 -14.05 8.25 24.78
C VAL A 132 -13.07 9.38 25.06
N LEU A 133 -12.24 9.19 26.08
CA LEU A 133 -11.19 10.13 26.47
C LEU A 133 -10.22 10.37 25.30
N HIS A 134 -10.00 11.64 25.01
CA HIS A 134 -8.96 12.08 24.10
C HIS A 134 -7.67 12.38 24.89
N VAL A 135 -6.50 12.29 24.23
CA VAL A 135 -5.20 12.55 24.89
C VAL A 135 -5.08 14.00 25.36
N ASP A 136 -5.74 14.90 24.64
CA ASP A 136 -5.95 16.30 25.02
C ASP A 136 -7.42 16.54 25.42
N ASP A 137 -7.67 17.58 26.20
CA ASP A 137 -9.01 17.96 26.70
C ASP A 137 -10.03 18.37 25.60
N SER A 138 -9.60 18.46 24.34
CA SER A 138 -10.44 18.82 23.21
C SER A 138 -10.16 17.96 21.98
N ILE A 139 -11.19 17.76 21.15
CA ILE A 139 -11.10 17.03 19.88
C ILE A 139 -10.78 18.02 18.76
N ASP A 140 -9.57 17.93 18.22
CA ASP A 140 -9.11 18.73 17.08
C ASP A 140 -8.30 17.84 16.12
N PRO A 141 -8.95 17.33 15.06
CA PRO A 141 -8.30 16.42 14.11
C PRO A 141 -7.11 17.04 13.37
N VAL A 142 -7.11 18.36 13.17
CA VAL A 142 -6.02 19.07 12.48
C VAL A 142 -4.81 19.17 13.41
N ARG A 143 -5.02 19.47 14.70
CA ARG A 143 -3.96 19.40 15.70
C ARG A 143 -3.37 17.99 15.80
N ASP A 144 -4.22 16.96 15.77
CA ASP A 144 -3.78 15.58 15.88
C ASP A 144 -2.95 15.15 14.67
N LEU A 145 -3.35 15.56 13.45
CA LEU A 145 -2.59 15.39 12.22
C LEU A 145 -1.21 16.06 12.29
N ASN A 146 -1.14 17.31 12.73
CA ASN A 146 0.11 18.03 12.93
C ASN A 146 1.00 17.32 13.97
N THR A 147 0.41 16.88 15.08
CA THR A 147 1.15 16.19 16.15
C THR A 147 1.86 14.95 15.62
N ILE A 148 1.14 14.09 14.88
CA ILE A 148 1.73 12.88 14.31
C ILE A 148 2.81 13.24 13.28
N GLN A 149 2.54 14.21 12.39
CA GLN A 149 3.52 14.63 11.37
C GLN A 149 4.82 15.16 12.00
N SER A 150 4.74 16.04 13.00
CA SER A 150 5.91 16.58 13.69
C SER A 150 6.70 15.48 14.41
N GLU A 151 6.02 14.52 15.07
CA GLU A 151 6.72 13.41 15.74
C GLU A 151 7.44 12.48 14.74
N LEU A 152 6.84 12.23 13.56
CA LEU A 152 7.51 11.47 12.49
C LEU A 152 8.71 12.22 11.93
N CYS A 153 8.60 13.54 11.72
CA CYS A 153 9.71 14.36 11.23
C CYS A 153 10.88 14.41 12.22
N LYS A 154 10.59 14.58 13.52
CA LYS A 154 11.60 14.51 14.59
C LYS A 154 12.30 13.16 14.61
N LYS A 155 11.57 12.05 14.41
CA LYS A 155 12.20 10.73 14.35
C LYS A 155 13.12 10.58 13.14
N ASP A 156 12.70 11.10 11.99
CA ASP A 156 13.52 11.09 10.79
C ASP A 156 14.79 11.95 10.94
N LEU A 157 14.75 13.04 11.71
CA LEU A 157 15.96 13.79 12.08
C LEU A 157 16.94 12.93 12.89
N ASP A 158 16.47 12.17 13.88
CA ASP A 158 17.30 11.23 14.65
C ASP A 158 17.90 10.12 13.76
N ILE A 159 17.13 9.59 12.80
CA ILE A 159 17.62 8.60 11.82
C ILE A 159 18.70 9.24 10.92
N LEU A 160 18.45 10.45 10.43
CA LEU A 160 19.36 11.18 9.56
C LEU A 160 20.69 11.48 10.28
N ASP A 161 20.63 11.95 11.53
CA ASP A 161 21.81 12.24 12.36
C ASP A 161 22.67 10.99 12.55
N LYS A 162 22.05 9.86 12.90
CA LYS A 162 22.75 8.57 13.02
C LYS A 162 23.41 8.14 11.72
N GLN A 163 22.73 8.34 10.59
CA GLN A 163 23.26 7.96 9.29
C GLN A 163 24.43 8.85 8.85
N ILE A 164 24.38 10.15 9.14
CA ILE A 164 25.50 11.07 8.88
C ILE A 164 26.74 10.64 9.68
N VAL A 165 26.58 10.36 10.97
CA VAL A 165 27.68 9.88 11.83
C VAL A 165 28.26 8.55 11.32
N ALA A 166 27.40 7.62 10.88
CA ALA A 166 27.85 6.34 10.32
C ALA A 166 28.68 6.53 9.04
N GLU A 167 28.24 7.39 8.13
CA GLU A 167 28.97 7.68 6.88
C GLU A 167 30.31 8.40 7.15
N GLU A 168 30.34 9.34 8.11
CA GLU A 168 31.59 9.97 8.56
C GLU A 168 32.61 8.97 9.11
N LEU A 169 32.15 7.97 9.88
CA LEU A 169 33.02 6.91 10.40
C LEU A 169 33.60 6.04 9.29
N ILE A 170 32.84 5.75 8.24
CA ILE A 170 33.31 5.01 7.06
C ILE A 170 34.43 5.79 6.36
N VAL A 171 34.21 7.09 6.14
CA VAL A 171 35.20 7.99 5.53
C VAL A 171 36.48 8.09 6.38
N LYS A 172 36.35 8.22 7.71
CA LYS A 172 37.49 8.25 8.64
C LYS A 172 38.29 6.94 8.61
N LYS A 173 37.61 5.78 8.65
CA LYS A 173 38.25 4.45 8.58
C LYS A 173 39.00 4.20 7.27
N ALA A 174 38.60 4.87 6.19
CA ALA A 174 39.29 4.79 4.91
C ALA A 174 40.65 5.54 4.87
N GLY A 175 41.04 6.21 5.95
CA GLY A 175 42.36 6.87 6.07
C GLY A 175 42.59 7.96 5.03
N GLY A 176 41.54 8.67 4.61
CA GLY A 176 41.61 9.75 3.61
C GLY A 176 41.58 9.30 2.14
N LYS A 177 41.46 7.98 1.86
CA LYS A 177 41.31 7.46 0.49
C LYS A 177 39.96 7.77 -0.15
N TYR A 178 38.93 7.92 0.68
CA TYR A 178 37.58 8.29 0.26
C TYR A 178 37.17 9.59 0.95
N LYS A 179 36.41 10.43 0.26
CA LYS A 179 35.75 11.62 0.82
C LYS A 179 34.25 11.39 0.87
N MET A 180 33.56 12.10 1.76
CA MET A 180 32.10 12.12 1.75
C MET A 180 31.63 12.62 0.38
N LEU A 181 30.69 11.89 -0.22
CA LEU A 181 30.17 12.23 -1.54
C LEU A 181 29.40 13.56 -1.46
N PRO A 182 29.62 14.52 -2.38
CA PRO A 182 28.83 15.75 -2.43
C PRO A 182 27.33 15.48 -2.48
N LEU A 183 26.92 14.47 -3.27
CA LEU A 183 25.53 14.01 -3.34
C LEU A 183 24.97 13.66 -1.95
N PHE A 184 25.76 12.99 -1.08
CA PHE A 184 25.30 12.65 0.27
C PHE A 184 25.12 13.89 1.15
N THR A 185 26.08 14.81 1.13
CA THR A 185 26.02 16.04 1.94
C THR A 185 24.88 16.95 1.48
N GLU A 186 24.72 17.15 0.18
CA GLU A 186 23.65 17.98 -0.39
C GLU A 186 22.26 17.39 -0.11
N THR A 187 22.09 16.07 -0.32
CA THR A 187 20.83 15.38 -0.05
C THR A 187 20.46 15.46 1.43
N THR A 188 21.39 15.15 2.34
CA THR A 188 21.11 15.15 3.78
C THR A 188 20.84 16.56 4.32
N THR A 189 21.51 17.59 3.79
CA THR A 189 21.23 19.00 4.12
C THR A 189 19.81 19.40 3.72
N LYS A 190 19.40 19.01 2.50
CA LYS A 190 18.05 19.27 2.00
C LYS A 190 16.98 18.53 2.80
N ILE A 191 17.21 17.25 3.13
CA ILE A 191 16.31 16.48 4.00
C ILE A 191 16.15 17.17 5.35
N ARG A 192 17.26 17.55 6.00
CA ARG A 192 17.21 18.23 7.31
C ARG A 192 16.38 19.50 7.25
N ALA A 193 16.60 20.36 6.26
CA ALA A 193 15.89 21.63 6.11
C ALA A 193 14.37 21.46 5.92
N MET A 194 13.92 20.33 5.35
CA MET A 194 12.49 20.00 5.26
C MET A 194 11.96 19.50 6.59
N LEU A 195 12.65 18.55 7.22
CA LEU A 195 12.21 17.93 8.47
C LEU A 195 12.15 18.93 9.64
N GLU A 196 13.07 19.90 9.70
CA GLU A 196 13.05 20.99 10.69
C GLU A 196 11.84 21.92 10.55
N LYS A 197 11.16 21.90 9.41
CA LYS A 197 9.91 22.64 9.13
C LYS A 197 8.68 21.74 9.21
N ASP A 198 8.81 20.55 9.78
CA ASP A 198 7.78 19.51 9.82
C ASP A 198 7.24 19.13 8.42
N GLN A 199 8.08 19.21 7.39
CA GLN A 199 7.74 18.80 6.04
C GLN A 199 8.24 17.37 5.76
N PRO A 200 7.34 16.41 5.47
CA PRO A 200 7.69 15.05 5.11
C PRO A 200 8.60 14.97 3.88
N VAL A 201 9.56 14.03 3.88
CA VAL A 201 10.50 13.86 2.76
C VAL A 201 9.80 13.46 1.45
N ARG A 202 8.68 12.73 1.55
CA ARG A 202 7.88 12.34 0.37
C ARG A 202 7.33 13.52 -0.44
N ASP A 203 7.18 14.70 0.17
CA ASP A 203 6.63 15.89 -0.49
C ASP A 203 7.72 16.72 -1.21
N GLY A 204 8.99 16.33 -1.05
CA GLY A 204 10.13 16.99 -1.67
C GLY A 204 10.28 16.65 -3.14
N SER A 205 10.94 17.54 -3.89
CA SER A 205 11.37 17.27 -5.26
C SER A 205 12.78 16.68 -5.26
N TRP A 206 12.95 15.47 -5.80
CA TRP A 206 14.21 14.73 -5.76
C TRP A 206 14.64 14.23 -7.14
N THR A 207 15.93 14.17 -7.37
CA THR A 207 16.55 13.53 -8.53
C THR A 207 16.60 12.02 -8.34
N PRO A 208 16.70 11.21 -9.42
CA PRO A 208 16.82 9.76 -9.31
C PRO A 208 18.00 9.30 -8.43
N ALA A 209 19.11 10.04 -8.43
CA ALA A 209 20.28 9.73 -7.61
C ALA A 209 20.03 10.02 -6.12
N GLU A 210 19.35 11.12 -5.78
CA GLU A 210 18.92 11.41 -4.41
C GLU A 210 17.94 10.35 -3.90
N ILE A 211 16.98 9.95 -4.73
CA ILE A 211 16.01 8.89 -4.42
C ILE A 211 16.70 7.56 -4.09
N ALA A 212 17.63 7.13 -4.93
CA ALA A 212 18.38 5.89 -4.71
C ALA A 212 19.16 5.96 -3.39
N LEU A 213 19.81 7.10 -3.12
CA LEU A 213 20.53 7.32 -1.87
C LEU A 213 19.62 7.21 -0.63
N ILE A 214 18.45 7.86 -0.68
CA ILE A 214 17.48 7.86 0.43
C ILE A 214 16.96 6.44 0.71
N ASN A 215 16.58 5.71 -0.34
CA ASN A 215 16.04 4.35 -0.22
C ASN A 215 17.09 3.33 0.27
N GLU A 216 18.32 3.43 -0.21
CA GLU A 216 19.36 2.44 0.08
C GLU A 216 20.07 2.69 1.41
N LYS A 217 20.34 3.96 1.75
CA LYS A 217 21.19 4.30 2.89
C LYS A 217 20.46 4.86 4.10
N ILE A 218 19.33 5.55 3.95
CA ILE A 218 18.73 6.34 5.05
C ILE A 218 17.45 5.70 5.59
N GLN A 219 16.56 5.21 4.72
CA GLN A 219 15.31 4.53 5.10
C GLN A 219 14.41 5.33 6.07
N LEU A 220 14.06 6.55 5.66
CA LEU A 220 13.23 7.48 6.44
C LEU A 220 11.75 7.07 6.49
N ILE A 221 11.08 7.35 7.60
CA ILE A 221 9.66 7.02 7.84
C ILE A 221 8.74 7.92 7.02
N THR A 222 9.05 9.22 6.94
CA THR A 222 8.24 10.22 6.22
C THR A 222 8.27 10.06 4.69
N THR A 223 9.09 9.14 4.18
CA THR A 223 9.05 8.74 2.75
C THR A 223 7.87 7.82 2.44
N LYS A 224 7.31 7.13 3.45
CA LYS A 224 6.22 6.17 3.28
C LYS A 224 4.94 6.90 2.85
N PRO A 225 4.17 6.36 1.91
CA PRO A 225 2.90 6.93 1.52
C PRO A 225 1.84 6.75 2.62
N VAL A 226 0.86 7.66 2.64
CA VAL A 226 -0.19 7.72 3.67
C VAL A 226 -1.57 7.74 3.02
N ILE A 227 -2.52 7.02 3.62
CA ILE A 227 -3.96 7.17 3.40
C ILE A 227 -4.59 7.59 4.73
N TYR A 228 -5.37 8.66 4.70
CA TYR A 228 -6.08 9.20 5.86
C TYR A 228 -7.46 8.56 5.98
N LEU A 229 -7.64 7.72 6.99
CA LEU A 229 -8.90 7.07 7.30
C LEU A 229 -9.65 7.92 8.33
N VAL A 230 -10.63 8.69 7.87
CA VAL A 230 -11.37 9.63 8.73
C VAL A 230 -12.55 8.88 9.34
N ASN A 231 -12.42 8.51 10.60
CA ASN A 231 -13.43 7.76 11.34
C ASN A 231 -14.54 8.69 11.84
N LEU A 232 -15.76 8.45 11.37
CA LEU A 232 -16.97 9.21 11.66
C LEU A 232 -17.91 8.39 12.55
N THR A 233 -18.84 9.09 13.22
CA THR A 233 -20.03 8.41 13.77
C THR A 233 -20.83 7.77 12.65
N MET A 234 -21.57 6.70 12.96
CA MET A 234 -22.48 6.08 12.00
C MET A 234 -23.47 7.11 11.42
N LYS A 235 -23.98 8.01 12.26
CA LYS A 235 -24.93 9.05 11.86
C LYS A 235 -24.37 10.01 10.81
N ASP A 236 -23.14 10.49 11.01
CA ASP A 236 -22.48 11.41 10.07
C ASP A 236 -22.08 10.70 8.78
N TYR A 237 -21.70 9.42 8.88
CA TYR A 237 -21.42 8.57 7.73
C TYR A 237 -22.66 8.34 6.87
N LEU A 238 -23.80 7.97 7.46
CA LEU A 238 -25.07 7.80 6.74
C LEU A 238 -25.52 9.09 6.04
N ARG A 239 -25.29 10.25 6.67
CA ARG A 239 -25.67 11.56 6.12
C ARG A 239 -24.63 12.11 5.13
N GLN A 240 -23.47 11.48 5.00
CA GLN A 240 -22.33 11.95 4.20
C GLN A 240 -21.92 13.40 4.52
N LYS A 241 -22.02 13.79 5.80
CA LYS A 241 -21.71 15.15 6.27
C LYS A 241 -21.05 15.09 7.65
N CYS A 242 -19.92 15.76 7.80
CA CYS A 242 -19.22 15.91 9.08
C CYS A 242 -18.52 17.27 9.13
N LYS A 243 -18.56 17.94 10.28
CA LYS A 243 -17.92 19.25 10.50
C LYS A 243 -16.38 19.21 10.41
N TYR A 244 -15.78 18.06 10.66
CA TYR A 244 -14.33 17.86 10.65
C TYR A 244 -13.75 17.54 9.27
N LEU A 245 -14.57 17.06 8.33
CA LEU A 245 -14.08 16.68 7.00
C LEU A 245 -13.48 17.85 6.20
N PRO A 246 -14.12 19.04 6.10
CA PRO A 246 -13.54 20.16 5.37
C PRO A 246 -12.16 20.62 5.88
N PRO A 247 -11.94 20.84 7.20
CA PRO A 247 -10.61 21.23 7.68
C PRO A 247 -9.56 20.13 7.50
N ILE A 248 -9.92 18.84 7.65
CA ILE A 248 -9.02 17.72 7.36
C ILE A 248 -8.62 17.72 5.88
N ALA A 249 -9.60 17.85 4.96
CA ALA A 249 -9.32 17.84 3.53
C ALA A 249 -8.44 19.01 3.09
N LYS A 250 -8.67 20.19 3.66
CA LYS A 250 -7.80 21.35 3.47
C LYS A 250 -6.38 21.06 3.94
N TRP A 251 -6.23 20.57 5.17
CA TRP A 251 -4.92 20.25 5.74
C TRP A 251 -4.16 19.23 4.89
N VAL A 252 -4.80 18.13 4.47
CA VAL A 252 -4.17 17.08 3.65
C VAL A 252 -3.66 17.64 2.33
N THR A 253 -4.45 18.52 1.69
CA THR A 253 -4.07 19.13 0.41
C THR A 253 -2.91 20.12 0.56
N GLU A 254 -2.87 20.87 1.67
CA GLU A 254 -1.77 21.78 2.00
C GLU A 254 -0.46 21.04 2.35
N HIS A 255 -0.54 19.76 2.72
CA HIS A 255 0.60 18.91 3.12
C HIS A 255 0.84 17.75 2.13
N GLY A 256 0.72 18.02 0.83
CA GLY A 256 1.16 17.12 -0.24
C GLY A 256 0.22 15.96 -0.59
N GLY A 257 -0.86 15.76 0.17
CA GLY A 257 -1.87 14.75 -0.13
C GLY A 257 -2.85 15.17 -1.21
N VAL A 258 -3.57 14.21 -1.77
CA VAL A 258 -4.66 14.46 -2.74
C VAL A 258 -6.01 14.00 -2.17
N PRO A 259 -7.15 14.49 -2.68
CA PRO A 259 -8.47 14.10 -2.18
C PRO A 259 -8.73 12.58 -2.16
N ARG A 260 -8.09 11.81 -3.06
CA ARG A 260 -8.18 10.35 -3.09
C ARG A 260 -7.54 9.67 -1.87
N ASP A 261 -6.59 10.34 -1.22
CA ASP A 261 -5.91 9.83 -0.02
C ASP A 261 -6.78 9.91 1.22
N ILE A 262 -7.96 10.53 1.14
CA ILE A 262 -8.88 10.68 2.25
C ILE A 262 -10.05 9.72 2.06
N ILE A 263 -10.25 8.83 3.03
CA ILE A 263 -11.37 7.88 3.03
C ILE A 263 -12.20 8.13 4.30
N PRO A 264 -13.33 8.84 4.18
CA PRO A 264 -14.32 8.92 5.25
C PRO A 264 -15.01 7.56 5.40
N PHE A 265 -15.00 7.02 6.61
CA PHE A 265 -15.61 5.76 6.95
C PHE A 265 -16.17 5.81 8.39
N SER A 266 -16.88 4.77 8.81
CA SER A 266 -17.35 4.66 10.20
C SER A 266 -17.17 3.25 10.69
N ILE A 267 -16.37 3.09 11.74
CA ILE A 267 -16.16 1.79 12.38
C ILE A 267 -17.48 1.22 12.90
N GLU A 268 -18.31 2.05 13.54
CA GLU A 268 -19.64 1.66 14.03
C GLU A 268 -20.53 1.08 12.91
N PHE A 269 -20.46 1.67 11.71
CA PHE A 269 -21.18 1.16 10.55
C PHE A 269 -20.63 -0.20 10.09
N GLU A 270 -19.31 -0.33 10.00
CA GLU A 270 -18.66 -1.57 9.56
C GLU A 270 -18.87 -2.72 10.56
N GLU A 271 -18.78 -2.46 11.88
CA GLU A 271 -19.08 -3.43 12.94
C GLU A 271 -20.53 -3.90 12.87
N LYS A 272 -21.48 -2.96 12.68
CA LYS A 272 -22.88 -3.32 12.50
C LYS A 272 -23.09 -4.17 11.25
N LEU A 273 -22.49 -3.78 10.12
CA LEU A 273 -22.60 -4.53 8.88
C LEU A 273 -22.01 -5.95 9.02
N TYR A 274 -20.89 -6.07 9.72
CA TYR A 274 -20.23 -7.35 9.98
C TYR A 274 -21.03 -8.24 10.93
N SER A 275 -21.72 -7.66 11.93
CA SER A 275 -22.59 -8.43 12.83
C SER A 275 -23.77 -9.11 12.13
N LEU A 276 -24.13 -8.64 10.92
CA LEU A 276 -25.19 -9.20 10.09
C LEU A 276 -24.69 -10.21 9.06
N LYS A 277 -23.39 -10.57 9.06
CA LYS A 277 -22.80 -11.47 8.05
C LYS A 277 -23.46 -12.85 7.94
N ASP A 278 -24.06 -13.33 9.03
CA ASP A 278 -24.72 -14.64 9.10
C ASP A 278 -26.21 -14.57 8.66
N ASP A 279 -26.72 -13.37 8.34
CA ASP A 279 -28.08 -13.12 7.85
C ASP A 279 -28.03 -12.25 6.58
N PRO A 280 -27.89 -12.86 5.38
CA PRO A 280 -27.76 -12.13 4.12
C PRO A 280 -28.95 -11.22 3.81
N ASP A 281 -30.16 -11.60 4.20
CA ASP A 281 -31.38 -10.80 3.94
C ASP A 281 -31.39 -9.55 4.82
N ALA A 282 -31.06 -9.68 6.11
CA ALA A 282 -30.92 -8.53 7.01
C ALA A 282 -29.76 -7.63 6.60
N GLN A 283 -28.65 -8.20 6.14
CA GLN A 283 -27.50 -7.45 5.63
C GLN A 283 -27.86 -6.64 4.38
N ALA A 284 -28.52 -7.27 3.40
CA ALA A 284 -28.96 -6.61 2.17
C ALA A 284 -29.94 -5.47 2.47
N LYS A 285 -30.92 -5.72 3.34
CA LYS A 285 -31.89 -4.70 3.78
C LYS A 285 -31.21 -3.53 4.48
N PHE A 286 -30.26 -3.80 5.37
CA PHE A 286 -29.51 -2.76 6.06
C PHE A 286 -28.71 -1.88 5.08
N LEU A 287 -28.04 -2.49 4.09
CA LEU A 287 -27.33 -1.76 3.04
C LEU A 287 -28.28 -0.90 2.19
N GLU A 288 -29.43 -1.46 1.79
CA GLU A 288 -30.45 -0.73 1.02
C GLU A 288 -31.01 0.48 1.78
N GLU A 289 -31.37 0.30 3.06
CA GLU A 289 -31.87 1.36 3.92
C GLU A 289 -30.82 2.43 4.21
N SER A 290 -29.58 2.03 4.42
CA SER A 290 -28.47 2.92 4.75
C SER A 290 -28.08 3.87 3.61
N LYS A 291 -28.33 3.45 2.35
CA LYS A 291 -27.94 4.17 1.12
C LYS A 291 -26.44 4.49 1.02
N VAL A 292 -25.61 3.81 1.81
CA VAL A 292 -24.15 3.89 1.79
C VAL A 292 -23.59 2.47 1.70
N LYS A 293 -22.34 2.36 1.25
CA LYS A 293 -21.63 1.08 1.13
C LYS A 293 -20.56 0.96 2.20
N SER A 294 -20.10 -0.26 2.48
CA SER A 294 -18.85 -0.46 3.22
C SER A 294 -17.69 0.28 2.54
N LYS A 295 -16.72 0.74 3.33
CA LYS A 295 -15.44 1.27 2.85
C LYS A 295 -14.28 0.31 3.03
N LEU A 296 -14.45 -0.83 3.71
CA LEU A 296 -13.33 -1.75 3.98
C LEU A 296 -12.66 -2.24 2.69
N GLU A 297 -13.46 -2.65 1.71
CA GLU A 297 -12.97 -3.01 0.36
C GLU A 297 -12.17 -1.88 -0.28
N LYS A 298 -12.69 -0.64 -0.23
CA LYS A 298 -12.00 0.53 -0.76
C LYS A 298 -10.70 0.82 -0.01
N ILE A 299 -10.68 0.68 1.32
CA ILE A 299 -9.48 0.87 2.15
C ILE A 299 -8.39 -0.12 1.73
N ILE A 300 -8.74 -1.38 1.53
CA ILE A 300 -7.81 -2.43 1.08
C ILE A 300 -7.27 -2.11 -0.32
N THR A 301 -8.15 -1.85 -1.29
CA THR A 301 -7.74 -1.61 -2.69
C THR A 301 -6.93 -0.32 -2.84
N GLU A 302 -7.29 0.75 -2.14
CA GLU A 302 -6.52 2.00 -2.14
C GLU A 302 -5.17 1.81 -1.43
N GLY A 303 -5.10 1.08 -0.31
CA GLY A 303 -3.84 0.74 0.35
C GLY A 303 -2.88 -0.03 -0.54
N PHE A 304 -3.40 -1.06 -1.21
CA PHE A 304 -2.64 -1.86 -2.19
C PHE A 304 -2.11 -0.99 -3.33
N THR A 305 -2.96 -0.14 -3.90
CA THR A 305 -2.59 0.78 -4.99
C THR A 305 -1.57 1.82 -4.53
N LYS A 306 -1.73 2.35 -3.32
CA LYS A 306 -0.87 3.41 -2.75
C LYS A 306 0.54 2.91 -2.43
N LEU A 307 0.68 1.63 -2.11
CA LEU A 307 1.98 0.95 -2.04
C LEU A 307 2.65 0.75 -3.40
N GLY A 308 2.00 1.15 -4.50
CA GLY A 308 2.49 0.94 -5.85
C GLY A 308 2.47 -0.51 -6.28
N LEU A 309 1.61 -1.33 -5.67
CA LEU A 309 1.39 -2.71 -6.07
C LEU A 309 0.32 -2.79 -7.18
N GLN A 310 0.48 -3.80 -8.02
CA GLN A 310 -0.49 -4.24 -9.01
C GLN A 310 -0.41 -5.78 -9.09
N TYR A 311 -1.25 -6.42 -9.90
CA TYR A 311 -1.11 -7.85 -10.13
C TYR A 311 -1.47 -8.24 -11.57
N TYR A 312 -0.98 -9.39 -11.98
CA TYR A 312 -1.42 -10.08 -13.19
C TYR A 312 -2.07 -11.41 -12.79
N PHE A 313 -2.84 -12.00 -13.70
CA PHE A 313 -3.50 -13.28 -13.51
C PHE A 313 -2.75 -14.41 -14.22
N THR A 314 -2.70 -15.56 -13.56
CA THR A 314 -2.60 -16.84 -14.27
C THR A 314 -3.97 -17.52 -14.19
N ALA A 315 -4.55 -17.87 -15.34
CA ALA A 315 -5.87 -18.49 -15.42
C ALA A 315 -5.80 -19.84 -16.16
N GLY A 316 -6.26 -20.90 -15.49
CA GLY A 316 -6.32 -22.24 -16.06
C GLY A 316 -7.23 -23.17 -15.26
N GLU A 317 -7.42 -24.40 -15.74
CA GLU A 317 -8.34 -25.36 -15.13
C GLU A 317 -7.96 -25.80 -13.71
N LYS A 318 -6.67 -25.71 -13.36
CA LYS A 318 -6.16 -26.09 -12.05
C LYS A 318 -6.20 -24.95 -11.04
N GLU A 319 -5.91 -23.74 -11.50
CA GLU A 319 -5.69 -22.60 -10.62
C GLU A 319 -6.06 -21.29 -11.32
N ILE A 320 -6.71 -20.39 -10.57
CA ILE A 320 -6.71 -18.97 -10.86
C ILE A 320 -6.01 -18.23 -9.73
N ARG A 321 -5.05 -17.39 -10.08
CA ARG A 321 -4.23 -16.69 -9.11
C ARG A 321 -3.87 -15.27 -9.52
N CYS A 322 -3.95 -14.36 -8.57
CA CYS A 322 -3.38 -13.02 -8.68
C CYS A 322 -1.92 -13.02 -8.19
N TRP A 323 -1.01 -12.61 -9.06
CA TRP A 323 0.41 -12.49 -8.73
C TRP A 323 0.77 -11.03 -8.49
N THR A 324 0.90 -10.67 -7.21
CA THR A 324 1.31 -9.32 -6.78
C THR A 324 2.71 -8.98 -7.25
N ILE A 325 2.84 -7.83 -7.91
CA ILE A 325 4.09 -7.26 -8.40
C ILE A 325 4.10 -5.73 -8.17
N PRO A 326 5.27 -5.10 -8.04
CA PRO A 326 5.37 -3.65 -8.08
C PRO A 326 4.93 -3.10 -9.46
N ARG A 327 4.35 -1.91 -9.49
CA ARG A 327 4.06 -1.19 -10.73
C ARG A 327 5.37 -0.90 -11.48
N GLY A 328 5.34 -1.04 -12.80
CA GLY A 328 6.54 -0.86 -13.64
C GLY A 328 7.44 -2.10 -13.72
N CYS A 329 7.06 -3.20 -13.08
CA CYS A 329 7.79 -4.46 -13.13
C CYS A 329 7.85 -5.05 -14.56
N LEU A 330 9.05 -5.49 -14.97
CA LEU A 330 9.27 -6.10 -16.28
C LEU A 330 8.82 -7.56 -16.30
N ALA A 331 8.47 -8.08 -17.48
CA ALA A 331 7.98 -9.45 -17.64
C ALA A 331 8.87 -10.54 -17.00
N PRO A 332 10.21 -10.52 -17.10
CA PRO A 332 11.05 -11.51 -16.43
C PRO A 332 10.96 -11.44 -14.90
N GLN A 333 10.92 -10.23 -14.34
CA GLN A 333 10.79 -10.00 -12.90
C GLN A 333 9.42 -10.47 -12.39
N ALA A 334 8.36 -10.21 -13.17
CA ALA A 334 7.02 -10.68 -12.88
C ALA A 334 6.93 -12.22 -12.92
N ALA A 335 7.66 -12.86 -13.83
CA ALA A 335 7.78 -14.32 -13.88
C ALA A 335 8.50 -14.87 -12.64
N GLY A 336 9.52 -14.17 -12.15
CA GLY A 336 10.21 -14.46 -10.88
C GLY A 336 9.30 -14.45 -9.65
N ALA A 337 8.15 -13.76 -9.71
CA ALA A 337 7.16 -13.80 -8.64
C ALA A 337 6.56 -15.21 -8.44
N ILE A 338 6.47 -16.00 -9.52
CA ILE A 338 6.05 -17.42 -9.51
C ILE A 338 7.16 -18.29 -8.94
N HIS A 339 8.33 -18.25 -9.57
CA HIS A 339 9.51 -18.98 -9.14
C HIS A 339 10.77 -18.37 -9.76
N SER A 340 11.90 -18.39 -9.05
CA SER A 340 13.15 -17.76 -9.51
C SER A 340 13.68 -18.32 -10.84
N ASP A 341 13.38 -19.58 -11.14
CA ASP A 341 13.75 -20.21 -12.42
C ASP A 341 13.04 -19.63 -13.64
N PHE A 342 11.81 -19.11 -13.48
CA PHE A 342 11.11 -18.44 -14.57
C PHE A 342 11.82 -17.15 -14.98
N GLU A 343 12.33 -16.39 -14.00
CA GLU A 343 13.09 -15.17 -14.26
C GLU A 343 14.44 -15.48 -14.92
N ARG A 344 15.17 -16.47 -14.40
CA ARG A 344 16.48 -16.90 -14.93
C ARG A 344 16.38 -17.48 -16.34
N GLY A 345 15.37 -18.30 -16.58
CA GLY A 345 15.15 -19.00 -17.84
C GLY A 345 14.20 -18.29 -18.80
N PHE A 346 13.83 -17.03 -18.54
CA PHE A 346 12.77 -16.33 -19.29
C PHE A 346 13.04 -16.32 -20.80
N ILE A 347 12.06 -16.79 -21.58
CA ILE A 347 12.07 -16.71 -23.04
C ILE A 347 11.13 -15.59 -23.50
N LYS A 348 9.84 -15.70 -23.16
CA LYS A 348 8.79 -14.74 -23.54
C LYS A 348 7.60 -14.85 -22.59
N ALA A 349 6.78 -13.80 -22.55
CA ALA A 349 5.48 -13.80 -21.91
C ALA A 349 4.39 -13.79 -22.97
N GLU A 350 3.45 -14.73 -22.91
CA GLU A 350 2.23 -14.68 -23.70
C GLU A 350 1.18 -13.92 -22.89
N VAL A 351 0.76 -12.77 -23.40
CA VAL A 351 0.00 -11.76 -22.65
C VAL A 351 -1.31 -11.45 -23.35
N VAL A 352 -2.39 -11.45 -22.58
CA VAL A 352 -3.71 -10.95 -22.97
C VAL A 352 -4.15 -9.92 -21.94
N ALA A 353 -4.54 -8.72 -22.36
CA ALA A 353 -5.13 -7.76 -21.44
C ALA A 353 -6.48 -8.29 -20.96
N TYR A 354 -6.81 -8.18 -19.65
CA TYR A 354 -8.10 -8.67 -19.12
C TYR A 354 -9.29 -8.16 -19.93
N GLN A 355 -9.31 -6.88 -20.31
CA GLN A 355 -10.42 -6.29 -21.05
C GLN A 355 -10.60 -6.96 -22.43
N ASP A 356 -9.51 -7.19 -23.16
CA ASP A 356 -9.56 -7.91 -24.45
C ASP A 356 -10.06 -9.35 -24.26
N PHE A 357 -9.70 -10.01 -23.16
CA PHE A 357 -10.23 -11.33 -22.84
C PHE A 357 -11.73 -11.28 -22.54
N TYR A 358 -12.16 -10.38 -21.64
CA TYR A 358 -13.55 -10.24 -21.23
C TYR A 358 -14.48 -9.95 -22.42
N ASP A 359 -14.06 -9.07 -23.34
CA ASP A 359 -14.87 -8.67 -24.49
C ASP A 359 -14.97 -9.76 -25.57
N LEU A 360 -13.97 -10.64 -25.68
CA LEU A 360 -13.85 -11.62 -26.77
C LEU A 360 -14.06 -13.07 -26.34
N CYS A 361 -14.10 -13.37 -25.04
CA CYS A 361 -14.20 -14.76 -24.59
C CYS A 361 -15.57 -15.39 -24.86
N GLU A 362 -16.61 -14.59 -25.11
CA GLU A 362 -17.99 -15.03 -25.35
C GLU A 362 -18.50 -15.97 -24.23
N GLY A 363 -18.02 -15.79 -22.99
CA GLY A 363 -18.34 -16.65 -21.86
C GLY A 363 -17.67 -18.03 -21.90
N GLY A 364 -16.68 -18.23 -22.77
CA GLY A 364 -15.88 -19.44 -22.89
C GLY A 364 -14.46 -19.31 -22.30
N LYS A 365 -13.86 -20.45 -21.92
CA LYS A 365 -12.48 -20.51 -21.37
C LYS A 365 -11.39 -20.49 -22.44
N SER A 366 -11.74 -20.20 -23.70
CA SER A 366 -10.87 -20.38 -24.86
C SER A 366 -10.09 -19.12 -25.19
N MET A 367 -8.79 -19.26 -25.43
CA MET A 367 -7.95 -18.20 -26.01
C MET A 367 -8.10 -18.07 -27.54
N GLY A 368 -8.93 -18.92 -28.17
CA GLY A 368 -9.14 -18.95 -29.63
C GLY A 368 -9.64 -17.64 -30.22
N PRO A 369 -10.75 -17.06 -29.72
CA PRO A 369 -11.26 -15.77 -30.21
C PRO A 369 -10.25 -14.63 -30.04
N ILE A 370 -9.55 -14.60 -28.90
CA ILE A 370 -8.50 -13.61 -28.59
C ILE A 370 -7.33 -13.72 -29.58
N LYS A 371 -6.92 -14.95 -29.92
CA LYS A 371 -5.89 -15.23 -30.93
C LYS A 371 -6.34 -14.83 -32.32
N ALA A 372 -7.58 -15.14 -32.70
CA ALA A 372 -8.17 -14.76 -33.99
C ALA A 372 -8.25 -13.24 -34.18
N ALA A 373 -8.52 -12.50 -33.09
CA ALA A 373 -8.53 -11.05 -33.07
C ALA A 373 -7.13 -10.40 -33.00
N GLY A 374 -6.06 -11.20 -32.95
CA GLY A 374 -4.68 -10.69 -32.86
C GLY A 374 -4.33 -10.03 -31.51
N LYS A 375 -5.14 -10.27 -30.46
CA LYS A 375 -4.95 -9.70 -29.11
C LYS A 375 -4.10 -10.58 -28.18
N TYR A 376 -3.70 -11.76 -28.64
CA TYR A 376 -2.80 -12.66 -27.93
C TYR A 376 -1.34 -12.30 -28.25
N ARG A 377 -0.72 -11.49 -27.39
CA ARG A 377 0.60 -10.89 -27.64
C ARG A 377 1.72 -11.79 -27.14
N GLN A 378 2.86 -11.76 -27.84
CA GLN A 378 4.10 -12.36 -27.37
C GLN A 378 5.07 -11.24 -27.01
N GLU A 379 5.32 -11.09 -25.72
CA GLU A 379 6.06 -9.99 -25.15
C GLU A 379 7.45 -10.43 -24.69
N GLY A 380 8.44 -9.57 -24.92
CA GLY A 380 9.85 -9.81 -24.60
C GLY A 380 10.26 -9.33 -23.21
N LYS A 381 11.57 -9.33 -22.96
CA LYS A 381 12.17 -8.96 -21.66
C LYS A 381 11.91 -7.51 -21.24
N SER A 382 11.68 -6.61 -22.19
CA SER A 382 11.45 -5.18 -21.95
C SER A 382 9.97 -4.83 -21.74
N TYR A 383 9.06 -5.81 -21.81
CA TYR A 383 7.65 -5.55 -21.57
C TYR A 383 7.42 -5.20 -20.11
N VAL A 384 6.75 -4.08 -19.88
CA VAL A 384 6.26 -3.67 -18.57
C VAL A 384 4.88 -4.30 -18.38
N VAL A 385 4.75 -5.18 -17.39
CA VAL A 385 3.48 -5.85 -17.10
C VAL A 385 2.44 -4.82 -16.70
N GLN A 386 1.24 -4.95 -17.25
CA GLN A 386 0.10 -4.08 -16.92
C GLN A 386 -0.79 -4.76 -15.88
N ASP A 387 -1.49 -3.94 -15.09
CA ASP A 387 -2.44 -4.44 -14.11
C ASP A 387 -3.57 -5.23 -14.79
N GLY A 388 -3.85 -6.42 -14.29
CA GLY A 388 -4.85 -7.34 -14.81
C GLY A 388 -4.45 -8.07 -16.09
N ASP A 389 -3.20 -8.00 -16.56
CA ASP A 389 -2.74 -8.87 -17.64
C ASP A 389 -2.99 -10.34 -17.28
N ILE A 390 -3.46 -11.15 -18.23
CA ILE A 390 -3.51 -12.61 -18.13
C ILE A 390 -2.28 -13.15 -18.83
N ILE A 391 -1.38 -13.81 -18.08
CA ILE A 391 -0.05 -14.14 -18.57
C ILE A 391 0.24 -15.64 -18.49
N HIS A 392 0.85 -16.15 -19.56
CA HIS A 392 1.50 -17.45 -19.59
C HIS A 392 2.98 -17.29 -19.96
N PHE A 393 3.88 -17.64 -19.04
CA PHE A 393 5.33 -17.50 -19.26
C PHE A 393 5.93 -18.74 -19.90
N GLN A 394 6.76 -18.52 -20.92
CA GLN A 394 7.62 -19.54 -21.50
C GLN A 394 9.04 -19.35 -20.96
N PHE A 395 9.61 -20.42 -20.40
CA PHE A 395 10.94 -20.40 -19.82
C PHE A 395 11.68 -21.71 -20.11
N ASN A 396 13.00 -21.66 -20.11
CA ASN A 396 13.84 -22.85 -20.16
C ASN A 396 15.08 -22.63 -19.30
N VAL A 397 15.26 -23.51 -18.31
CA VAL A 397 16.48 -23.54 -17.50
C VAL A 397 17.24 -24.78 -17.90
N SER A 398 18.37 -24.60 -18.59
CA SER A 398 19.31 -25.69 -18.80
C SER A 398 19.92 -26.06 -17.45
N ASN A 399 19.71 -27.30 -16.99
CA ASN A 399 20.52 -27.87 -15.92
C ASN A 399 21.98 -27.83 -16.38
N LYS A 400 22.78 -26.92 -15.84
CA LYS A 400 24.24 -27.02 -15.97
C LYS A 400 24.62 -28.35 -15.31
N LYS A 401 24.98 -29.33 -16.14
CA LYS A 401 25.66 -30.56 -15.69
C LYS A 401 26.99 -30.22 -15.05
#